data_AF-A0AAE6W352-F1
#
_entry.id   AF-A0AAE6W352-F1
#
_cell.length_a   1.000
_cell.length_b   1.000
_cell.length_c   1.000
_cell.angle_alpha   90.00
_cell.angle_beta   90.00
_cell.angle_gamma   90.00
#
_symmetry.space_group_name_H-M   'P 1'
#
loop_
_entity.id
_entity.type
_entity.pdbx_description
1 polymer ?
#
loop_
_entity_poly.entity_id
_entity_poly.type
_entity_poly.pdbx_seq_one_letter_code
_entity_poly.pdbx_strand_id
1 'polypeptide(L)'
;MREPIPIQQWLPAGPLRDMGEKYVSGLPDVAQNPIGPESLMHQSDHSWTEYLVAYSLLYPWVVIALGLLGGLALGAYYLFCRRREYDHRIFCSKCGTMMYPCGLHCPKCGTPNPKPRALNWIGYSRLRTVIPSTGWKRHEEVLRSYRRCFYCGQPLHEPTLNQRCPACGKAVLQGEQSVDQYDAYVGRRRGWTFAAVVVLGIIPILGPLLASSLYKRTLINPYSLYMTVFRESFLMVVLFLCRHLFRLLPFIGIIGMPVLCVTEYHLYRRMFLWKTEKYDFGEK
;
A
#
# COMPACT_ATOMS: atom_id res chain seq x y z
N MET A 1 46.00 -51.70 5.95
CA MET A 1 46.13 -50.57 6.91
C MET A 1 47.19 -49.64 6.34
N ARG A 2 46.84 -48.40 5.98
CA ARG A 2 47.85 -47.39 5.57
C ARG A 2 48.55 -46.92 6.85
N GLU A 3 49.87 -46.84 6.83
CA GLU A 3 50.64 -46.27 7.93
C GLU A 3 50.13 -44.84 8.23
N PRO A 4 49.93 -44.49 9.52
CA PRO A 4 49.53 -43.14 9.88
C PRO A 4 50.58 -42.16 9.39
N ILE A 5 50.14 -41.16 8.62
CA ILE A 5 51.01 -40.12 8.09
C ILE A 5 51.61 -39.37 9.29
N PRO A 6 52.94 -39.33 9.45
CA PRO A 6 53.54 -38.70 10.61
C PRO A 6 53.21 -37.20 10.62
N ILE A 7 52.73 -36.68 11.76
CA ILE A 7 52.46 -35.25 12.05
C ILE A 7 53.59 -34.31 11.59
N GLN A 8 54.79 -34.87 11.51
CA GLN A 8 56.05 -34.29 11.05
C GLN A 8 55.98 -33.76 9.60
N GLN A 9 55.03 -34.23 8.79
CA GLN A 9 54.77 -33.74 7.43
C GLN A 9 53.77 -32.56 7.36
N TRP A 10 53.05 -32.27 8.44
CA TRP A 10 51.95 -31.31 8.45
C TRP A 10 52.37 -29.92 8.93
N LEU A 11 53.44 -29.83 9.71
CA LEU A 11 53.91 -28.59 10.33
C LEU A 11 55.35 -28.28 9.87
N PRO A 12 55.65 -27.03 9.45
CA PRO A 12 57.00 -26.65 9.07
C PRO A 12 57.96 -26.78 10.26
N ALA A 13 59.20 -27.19 9.99
CA ALA A 13 60.21 -27.36 11.03
C ALA A 13 60.48 -26.03 11.78
N GLY A 14 60.51 -26.08 13.11
CA GLY A 14 60.71 -24.92 13.97
C GLY A 14 59.86 -24.96 15.24
N PRO A 15 59.90 -23.91 16.07
CA PRO A 15 59.25 -23.87 17.39
C PRO A 15 57.72 -24.08 17.35
N LEU A 16 57.09 -23.82 16.20
CA LEU A 16 55.68 -24.12 15.96
C LEU A 16 55.37 -25.61 15.92
N ARG A 17 56.31 -26.44 15.45
CA ARG A 17 56.16 -27.89 15.44
C ARG A 17 56.21 -28.46 16.85
N ASP A 18 57.16 -28.01 17.67
CA ASP A 18 57.30 -28.49 19.05
C ASP A 18 56.08 -28.08 19.91
N MET A 19 55.57 -26.87 19.69
CA MET A 19 54.31 -26.43 20.32
C MET A 19 53.12 -27.27 19.85
N GLY A 20 53.02 -27.53 18.54
CA GLY A 20 51.95 -28.34 17.97
C GLY A 20 51.97 -29.79 18.47
N GLU A 21 53.14 -30.42 18.51
CA GLU A 21 53.31 -31.78 19.03
C GLU A 21 52.94 -31.85 20.52
N LYS A 22 53.40 -30.87 21.33
CA LYS A 22 53.06 -30.81 22.76
C LYS A 22 51.57 -30.57 22.99
N TYR A 23 50.95 -29.68 22.22
CA TYR A 23 49.51 -29.42 22.30
C TYR A 23 48.69 -30.65 21.91
N VAL A 24 49.00 -31.28 20.77
CA VAL A 24 48.28 -32.47 20.27
C VAL A 24 48.47 -33.68 21.19
N SER A 25 49.67 -33.88 21.73
CA SER A 25 49.95 -34.96 22.69
C SER A 25 49.22 -34.83 24.03
N GLY A 26 48.76 -33.61 24.36
CA GLY A 26 48.00 -33.32 25.58
C GLY A 26 46.49 -33.30 25.37
N LEU A 27 46.01 -33.42 24.12
CA LEU A 27 44.58 -33.54 23.86
C LEU A 27 44.14 -34.94 24.30
N PRO A 28 43.12 -35.06 25.18
CA PRO A 28 42.54 -36.36 25.46
C PRO A 28 42.00 -36.96 24.16
N ASP A 29 42.10 -38.28 23.99
CA ASP A 29 41.44 -38.98 22.89
C ASP A 29 39.94 -38.79 23.03
N VAL A 30 39.41 -37.75 22.39
CA VAL A 30 37.98 -37.51 22.34
C VAL A 30 37.43 -38.54 21.38
N ALA A 31 36.72 -39.54 21.90
CA ALA A 31 35.93 -40.44 21.09
C ALA A 31 35.00 -39.60 20.22
N GLN A 32 35.33 -39.48 18.93
CA GLN A 32 34.40 -38.93 17.97
C GLN A 32 33.29 -39.96 17.83
N ASN A 33 32.18 -39.73 18.53
CA ASN A 33 30.99 -40.55 18.34
C ASN A 33 30.69 -40.56 16.83
N PRO A 34 30.46 -41.72 16.21
CA PRO A 34 30.07 -41.78 14.80
C PRO A 34 28.87 -40.86 14.60
N ILE A 35 28.79 -40.18 13.44
CA ILE A 35 27.70 -39.26 13.11
C ILE A 35 26.39 -40.07 13.10
N GLY A 36 25.74 -40.12 14.26
CA GLY A 36 24.45 -40.76 14.49
C GLY A 36 23.33 -39.72 14.50
N PRO A 37 22.06 -40.13 14.35
CA PRO A 37 20.90 -39.24 14.40
C PRO A 37 20.87 -38.35 15.65
N GLU A 38 21.30 -38.86 16.80
CA GLU A 38 21.43 -38.16 18.07
C GLU A 38 22.50 -37.05 18.06
N SER A 39 23.58 -37.22 17.29
CA SER A 39 24.64 -36.20 17.17
C SER A 39 24.21 -35.01 16.30
N LEU A 40 23.34 -35.25 15.31
CA LEU A 40 22.73 -34.21 14.49
C LEU A 40 21.79 -33.31 15.31
N MET A 41 21.02 -33.88 16.25
CA MET A 41 20.20 -33.07 17.16
C MET A 41 21.05 -32.17 18.06
N HIS A 42 22.13 -32.70 18.66
CA HIS A 42 23.02 -31.92 19.53
C HIS A 42 23.81 -30.82 18.79
N GLN A 43 24.28 -31.08 17.56
CA GLN A 43 24.87 -30.03 16.73
C GLN A 43 23.84 -28.99 16.28
N SER A 44 22.58 -29.40 16.07
CA SER A 44 21.51 -28.47 15.71
C SER A 44 21.21 -27.48 16.84
N ASP A 45 21.26 -27.90 18.12
CA ASP A 45 20.92 -27.05 19.27
C ASP A 45 21.79 -25.78 19.38
N HIS A 46 23.08 -25.88 19.06
CA HIS A 46 23.96 -24.71 19.01
C HIS A 46 23.64 -23.80 17.80
N SER A 47 23.29 -24.39 16.65
CA SER A 47 22.93 -23.60 15.47
C SER A 47 21.61 -22.83 15.64
N TRP A 48 20.59 -23.41 16.29
CA TRP A 48 19.29 -22.76 16.47
C TRP A 48 19.37 -21.52 17.36
N THR A 49 20.19 -21.55 18.40
CA THR A 49 20.38 -20.39 19.29
C THR A 49 21.16 -19.28 18.61
N GLU A 50 22.18 -19.59 17.82
CA GLU A 50 22.90 -18.62 16.98
C GLU A 50 21.98 -18.00 15.92
N TYR A 51 21.18 -18.81 15.22
CA TYR A 51 20.18 -18.32 14.28
C TYR A 51 19.13 -17.46 14.99
N LEU A 52 18.62 -17.86 16.15
CA LEU A 52 17.64 -17.10 16.92
C LEU A 52 18.19 -15.72 17.31
N VAL A 53 19.43 -15.64 17.80
CA VAL A 53 20.08 -14.38 18.16
C VAL A 53 20.32 -13.52 16.92
N ALA A 54 20.85 -14.10 15.84
CA ALA A 54 21.08 -13.40 14.59
C ALA A 54 19.77 -12.86 13.98
N TYR A 55 18.71 -13.68 13.93
CA TYR A 55 17.39 -13.25 13.47
C TYR A 55 16.80 -12.18 14.40
N SER A 56 16.86 -12.35 15.71
CA SER A 56 16.29 -11.37 16.66
C SER A 56 16.98 -10.01 16.59
N LEU A 57 18.29 -9.99 16.33
CA LEU A 57 19.06 -8.75 16.19
C LEU A 57 18.94 -8.15 14.79
N LEU A 58 19.11 -8.94 13.72
CA LEU A 58 19.20 -8.42 12.34
C LEU A 58 17.85 -8.22 11.67
N TYR A 59 16.87 -9.11 11.92
CA TYR A 59 15.58 -9.07 11.23
C TYR A 59 14.83 -7.73 11.44
N PRO A 60 14.76 -7.16 12.65
CA PRO A 60 14.14 -5.84 12.84
C PRO A 60 14.82 -4.75 12.00
N TRP A 61 16.15 -4.73 11.93
CA TRP A 61 16.89 -3.76 11.14
C TRP A 61 16.66 -3.93 9.64
N VAL A 62 16.60 -5.16 9.14
CA VAL A 62 16.27 -5.45 7.74
C VAL A 62 14.86 -4.96 7.42
N VAL A 63 13.88 -5.25 8.27
CA VAL A 63 12.49 -4.79 8.08
C VAL A 63 12.39 -3.26 8.11
N ILE A 64 13.10 -2.59 9.03
CA ILE A 64 13.16 -1.14 9.10
C ILE A 64 13.81 -0.56 7.84
N ALA A 65 14.95 -1.11 7.40
CA ALA A 65 15.65 -0.65 6.21
C ALA A 65 14.79 -0.80 4.95
N LEU A 66 14.12 -1.94 4.77
CA LEU A 66 13.18 -2.16 3.67
C LEU A 66 11.99 -1.19 3.73
N GLY A 67 11.46 -0.94 4.94
CA GLY A 67 10.40 0.04 5.16
C GLY A 67 10.82 1.47 4.78
N LEU A 68 12.02 1.89 5.17
CA LEU A 68 12.58 3.19 4.83
C LEU A 68 12.84 3.32 3.33
N LEU A 69 13.48 2.33 2.71
CA LEU A 69 13.72 2.30 1.26
C LEU A 69 12.41 2.34 0.47
N GLY A 70 11.41 1.56 0.89
CA GLY A 70 10.07 1.57 0.29
C GLY A 70 9.37 2.92 0.44
N GLY A 71 9.46 3.53 1.63
CA GLY A 71 8.93 4.86 1.91
C GLY A 71 9.58 5.95 1.06
N LEU A 72 10.91 5.94 0.96
CA LEU A 72 11.69 6.88 0.13
C LEU A 72 11.34 6.71 -1.36
N ALA A 73 11.26 5.48 -1.86
CA ALA A 73 10.90 5.20 -3.25
C ALA A 73 9.48 5.70 -3.58
N LEU A 74 8.50 5.43 -2.70
CA LEU A 74 7.13 5.93 -2.86
C LEU A 74 7.07 7.46 -2.77
N GLY A 75 7.80 8.07 -1.85
CA GLY A 75 7.90 9.52 -1.70
C GLY A 75 8.51 10.19 -2.93
N ALA A 76 9.62 9.66 -3.45
CA ALA A 76 10.25 10.12 -4.68
C ALA A 76 9.30 9.98 -5.88
N TYR A 77 8.60 8.86 -6.00
CA TYR A 77 7.60 8.64 -7.05
C TYR A 77 6.43 9.64 -6.96
N TYR A 78 5.96 9.93 -5.75
CA TYR A 78 4.91 10.93 -5.50
C TYR A 78 5.36 12.34 -5.93
N LEU A 79 6.56 12.75 -5.49
CA LEU A 79 7.13 14.06 -5.85
C LEU A 79 7.36 14.18 -7.36
N PHE A 80 7.84 13.12 -8.00
CA PHE A 80 8.01 13.05 -9.45
C PHE A 80 6.67 13.22 -10.18
N CYS A 81 5.64 12.47 -9.80
CA CYS A 81 4.31 12.59 -10.40
C CYS A 81 3.71 13.98 -10.20
N ARG A 82 3.87 14.55 -9.00
CA ARG A 82 3.43 15.90 -8.67
C ARG A 82 4.10 16.92 -9.57
N ARG A 83 5.44 16.97 -9.56
CA ARG A 83 6.23 17.92 -10.35
C ARG A 83 5.88 17.83 -11.84
N ARG A 84 5.82 16.60 -12.37
CA ARG A 84 5.44 16.35 -13.76
C ARG A 84 4.06 16.90 -14.12
N GLU A 85 3.06 16.75 -13.26
CA GLU A 85 1.73 17.32 -13.51
C GLU A 85 1.73 18.85 -13.50
N TYR A 86 2.46 19.47 -12.55
CA TYR A 86 2.59 20.92 -12.47
C TYR A 86 3.28 21.53 -13.70
N ASP A 87 4.33 20.86 -14.18
CA ASP A 87 5.13 21.30 -15.34
C ASP A 87 4.36 21.18 -16.66
N HIS A 88 3.41 20.24 -16.74
CA HIS A 88 2.62 19.98 -17.95
C HIS A 88 1.20 20.56 -17.88
N ARG A 89 0.97 21.56 -17.03
CA ARG A 89 -0.29 22.32 -17.05
C ARG A 89 -0.48 22.95 -18.43
N ILE A 90 -1.72 22.96 -18.87
CA ILE A 90 -2.09 23.46 -20.20
C ILE A 90 -2.71 24.84 -20.07
N PHE A 91 -2.55 25.67 -21.10
CA PHE A 91 -3.21 26.98 -21.15
C PHE A 91 -4.60 26.82 -21.76
N CYS A 92 -5.57 27.53 -21.20
CA CYS A 92 -6.89 27.64 -21.82
C CYS A 92 -6.78 28.43 -23.13
N SER A 93 -7.32 27.88 -24.22
CA SER A 93 -7.33 28.54 -25.54
C SER A 93 -8.10 29.85 -25.57
N LYS A 94 -9.09 30.05 -24.67
CA LYS A 94 -9.94 31.25 -24.64
C LYS A 94 -9.42 32.36 -23.73
N CYS A 95 -8.95 32.02 -22.52
CA CYS A 95 -8.64 33.01 -21.48
C CYS A 95 -7.19 32.93 -20.96
N GLY A 96 -6.36 32.04 -21.50
CA GLY A 96 -4.95 31.88 -21.10
C GLY A 96 -4.73 31.36 -19.68
N THR A 97 -5.78 31.04 -18.91
CA THR A 97 -5.63 30.52 -17.54
C THR A 97 -4.99 29.13 -17.57
N MET A 98 -4.02 28.89 -16.68
CA MET A 98 -3.42 27.56 -16.51
C MET A 98 -4.44 26.56 -15.96
N MET A 99 -4.48 25.38 -16.55
CA MET A 99 -5.40 24.30 -16.22
C MET A 99 -4.62 23.01 -15.94
N TYR A 100 -5.16 22.20 -15.01
CA TYR A 100 -4.68 20.84 -14.85
C TYR A 100 -5.06 19.98 -16.08
N PRO A 101 -4.15 19.12 -16.57
CA PRO A 101 -4.44 18.30 -17.74
C PRO A 101 -5.64 17.36 -17.57
N CYS A 102 -5.92 16.93 -16.34
CA CYS A 102 -7.07 16.09 -16.02
C CYS A 102 -8.40 16.84 -15.90
N GLY A 103 -8.39 18.17 -15.85
CA GLY A 103 -9.61 18.98 -15.75
C GLY A 103 -10.42 18.91 -17.04
N LEU A 104 -11.75 18.78 -16.91
CA LEU A 104 -12.65 18.77 -18.07
C LEU A 104 -12.93 20.18 -18.58
N HIS A 105 -12.87 21.20 -17.71
CA HIS A 105 -13.21 22.58 -18.05
C HIS A 105 -12.26 23.58 -17.38
N CYS A 106 -12.13 24.75 -18.01
CA CYS A 106 -11.38 25.86 -17.45
C CYS A 106 -12.01 26.36 -16.15
N PRO A 107 -11.23 26.56 -15.07
CA PRO A 107 -11.77 27.07 -13.81
C PRO A 107 -12.33 28.50 -13.93
N LYS A 108 -11.80 29.33 -14.84
CA LYS A 108 -12.16 30.75 -14.96
C LYS A 108 -13.29 31.00 -15.96
N CYS A 109 -13.16 30.52 -17.20
CA CYS A 109 -14.12 30.82 -18.28
C CYS A 109 -15.03 29.63 -18.67
N GLY A 110 -14.86 28.47 -18.04
CA GLY A 110 -15.66 27.28 -18.34
C GLY A 110 -15.39 26.62 -19.69
N THR A 111 -14.45 27.11 -20.51
CA THR A 111 -14.11 26.51 -21.81
C THR A 111 -13.68 25.05 -21.63
N PRO A 112 -14.24 24.10 -22.40
CA PRO A 112 -13.90 22.69 -22.26
C PRO A 112 -12.45 22.43 -22.64
N ASN A 113 -11.81 21.52 -21.92
CA ASN A 113 -10.48 21.02 -22.25
C ASN A 113 -10.61 20.11 -23.49
N PRO A 114 -9.87 20.38 -24.59
CA PRO A 114 -9.99 19.56 -25.80
C PRO A 114 -9.48 18.13 -25.61
N LYS A 115 -8.52 17.91 -24.70
CA LYS A 115 -7.87 16.60 -24.51
C LYS A 115 -7.64 16.32 -23.00
N PRO A 116 -8.71 16.07 -22.23
CA PRO A 116 -8.58 15.77 -20.81
C PRO A 116 -7.80 14.48 -20.59
N ARG A 117 -6.87 14.51 -19.62
CA ARG A 117 -5.98 13.39 -19.31
C ARG A 117 -6.52 12.53 -18.18
N ALA A 118 -6.42 11.22 -18.34
CA ALA A 118 -6.81 10.26 -17.29
C ALA A 118 -5.94 10.42 -16.04
N LEU A 119 -6.46 10.07 -14.86
CA LEU A 119 -5.63 9.97 -13.67
C LEU A 119 -4.85 8.65 -13.63
N ASN A 120 -3.67 8.70 -13.01
CA ASN A 120 -2.90 7.53 -12.65
C ASN A 120 -3.44 6.93 -11.35
N TRP A 121 -2.75 5.90 -10.87
CA TRP A 121 -3.19 5.15 -9.72
C TRP A 121 -3.05 5.91 -8.38
N ILE A 122 -2.32 7.03 -8.36
CA ILE A 122 -2.14 7.91 -7.20
C ILE A 122 -2.92 9.24 -7.39
N GLY A 123 -3.71 9.37 -8.46
CA GLY A 123 -4.52 10.55 -8.70
C GLY A 123 -3.81 11.73 -9.36
N TYR A 124 -2.73 11.49 -10.12
CA TYR A 124 -2.04 12.47 -10.98
C TYR A 124 -2.28 12.23 -12.47
N SER A 125 -2.28 13.26 -13.29
CA SER A 125 -2.54 13.17 -14.73
C SER A 125 -1.56 12.24 -15.50
N ARG A 126 -2.10 11.25 -16.22
CA ARG A 126 -1.39 10.44 -17.22
C ARG A 126 -1.31 11.21 -18.53
N LEU A 127 -0.19 11.89 -18.75
CA LEU A 127 -0.01 12.79 -19.91
C LEU A 127 -0.23 12.14 -21.28
N ARG A 128 -0.03 10.83 -21.41
CA ARG A 128 -0.22 10.10 -22.68
C ARG A 128 -1.65 9.61 -22.90
N THR A 129 -2.46 9.51 -21.85
CA THR A 129 -3.80 8.90 -21.93
C THR A 129 -4.87 9.98 -21.98
N VAL A 130 -5.46 10.19 -23.16
CA VAL A 130 -6.61 11.08 -23.36
C VAL A 130 -7.90 10.31 -23.08
N ILE A 131 -8.88 10.99 -22.49
CA ILE A 131 -10.21 10.44 -22.23
C ILE A 131 -11.13 10.79 -23.41
N PRO A 132 -11.78 9.81 -24.04
CA PRO A 132 -12.76 10.08 -25.09
C PRO A 132 -14.00 10.78 -24.52
N SER A 133 -14.73 11.52 -25.36
CA SER A 133 -15.94 12.27 -24.97
C SER A 133 -16.99 11.41 -24.27
N THR A 134 -17.16 10.16 -24.71
CA THR A 134 -18.07 9.18 -24.10
C THR A 134 -17.72 8.85 -22.63
N GLY A 135 -16.47 9.05 -22.23
CA GLY A 135 -15.96 8.75 -20.90
C GLY A 135 -15.99 9.93 -19.90
N TRP A 136 -16.45 11.11 -20.30
CA TRP A 136 -16.33 12.32 -19.47
C TRP A 136 -17.11 12.22 -18.15
N LYS A 137 -18.38 11.77 -18.20
CA LYS A 137 -19.19 11.55 -16.98
C LYS A 137 -18.51 10.57 -16.01
N ARG A 138 -17.93 9.49 -16.54
CA ARG A 138 -17.17 8.54 -15.69
C ARG A 138 -15.94 9.18 -15.08
N HIS A 139 -15.27 10.08 -15.82
CA HIS A 139 -14.07 10.77 -15.34
C HIS A 139 -14.38 11.80 -14.25
N GLU A 140 -15.55 12.43 -14.27
CA GLU A 140 -16.01 13.27 -13.15
C GLU A 140 -15.99 12.49 -11.83
N GLU A 141 -16.51 11.26 -11.83
CA GLU A 141 -16.50 10.40 -10.64
C GLU A 141 -15.10 9.90 -10.28
N VAL A 142 -14.24 9.69 -11.29
CA VAL A 142 -12.81 9.39 -11.05
C VAL A 142 -12.15 10.55 -10.32
N LEU A 143 -12.35 11.80 -10.77
CA LEU A 143 -11.79 12.99 -10.12
C LEU A 143 -12.28 13.11 -8.67
N ARG A 144 -13.58 12.92 -8.41
CA ARG A 144 -14.14 12.88 -7.06
C ARG A 144 -13.49 11.78 -6.20
N SER A 145 -13.23 10.60 -6.75
CA SER A 145 -12.59 9.51 -6.00
C SER A 145 -11.13 9.75 -5.61
N TYR A 146 -10.48 10.78 -6.18
CA TYR A 146 -9.13 11.23 -5.82
C TYR A 146 -9.12 12.60 -5.13
N ARG A 147 -10.26 13.06 -4.60
CA ARG A 147 -10.41 14.37 -3.94
C ARG A 147 -9.96 15.53 -4.84
N ARG A 148 -10.38 15.47 -6.10
CA ARG A 148 -10.21 16.55 -7.09
C ARG A 148 -11.57 17.08 -7.52
N CYS A 149 -11.60 18.35 -7.88
CA CYS A 149 -12.80 18.95 -8.46
C CYS A 149 -13.18 18.23 -9.75
N PHE A 150 -14.42 17.73 -9.84
CA PHE A 150 -14.95 17.03 -11.01
C PHE A 150 -14.93 17.90 -12.28
N TYR A 151 -14.96 19.23 -12.12
CA TYR A 151 -15.03 20.17 -13.24
C TYR A 151 -13.65 20.60 -13.76
N CYS A 152 -12.81 21.19 -12.89
CA CYS A 152 -11.52 21.77 -13.31
C CYS A 152 -10.29 20.94 -12.91
N GLY A 153 -10.45 19.85 -12.17
CA GLY A 153 -9.35 18.96 -11.76
C GLY A 153 -8.45 19.50 -10.64
N GLN A 154 -8.77 20.67 -10.08
CA GLN A 154 -8.07 21.26 -8.93
C GLN A 154 -8.10 20.30 -7.72
N PRO A 155 -6.96 20.07 -7.04
CA PRO A 155 -6.94 19.33 -5.79
C PRO A 155 -7.78 20.02 -4.70
N LEU A 156 -8.62 19.24 -4.04
CA LEU A 156 -9.45 19.68 -2.92
C LEU A 156 -8.70 19.37 -1.60
N HIS A 157 -8.61 20.36 -0.73
CA HIS A 157 -7.75 20.29 0.46
C HIS A 157 -8.51 19.83 1.70
N GLU A 158 -9.76 20.25 1.82
CA GLU A 158 -10.57 19.93 2.99
C GLU A 158 -11.12 18.50 2.86
N PRO A 159 -11.10 17.70 3.94
CA PRO A 159 -11.75 16.38 3.98
C PRO A 159 -13.28 16.50 4.23
N THR A 160 -13.95 17.39 3.51
CA THR A 160 -15.38 17.71 3.72
C THR A 160 -16.16 17.67 2.40
N LEU A 161 -17.45 17.38 2.48
CA LEU A 161 -18.37 17.47 1.33
C LEU A 161 -18.77 18.92 1.03
N ASN A 162 -18.72 19.78 2.05
CA ASN A 162 -19.18 21.17 2.00
C ASN A 162 -18.20 22.11 1.29
N GLN A 163 -16.96 21.66 1.08
CA GLN A 163 -15.96 22.50 0.44
C GLN A 163 -16.39 22.85 -1.00
N ARG A 164 -16.16 24.09 -1.37
CA ARG A 164 -16.22 24.53 -2.77
C ARG A 164 -14.83 24.48 -3.36
N CYS A 165 -14.73 24.20 -4.65
CA CYS A 165 -13.45 24.22 -5.33
C CYS A 165 -12.82 25.62 -5.23
N PRO A 166 -11.57 25.76 -4.75
CA PRO A 166 -10.94 27.07 -4.59
C PRO A 166 -10.65 27.76 -5.94
N ALA A 167 -10.66 27.01 -7.05
CA ALA A 167 -10.39 27.55 -8.38
C ALA A 167 -11.67 27.91 -9.17
N CYS A 168 -12.73 27.11 -9.08
CA CYS A 168 -13.93 27.29 -9.91
C CYS A 168 -15.24 27.45 -9.11
N GLY A 169 -15.18 27.44 -7.77
CA GLY A 169 -16.32 27.67 -6.89
C GLY A 169 -17.37 26.55 -6.84
N LYS A 170 -17.29 25.54 -7.70
CA LYS A 170 -18.25 24.41 -7.73
C LYS A 170 -18.12 23.55 -6.47
N ALA A 171 -19.27 23.19 -5.89
CA ALA A 171 -19.35 22.21 -4.80
C ALA A 171 -18.93 20.81 -5.28
N VAL A 172 -18.45 19.94 -4.39
CA VAL A 172 -17.99 18.58 -4.75
C VAL A 172 -19.13 17.73 -5.33
N LEU A 173 -20.29 17.81 -4.68
CA LEU A 173 -21.54 17.17 -5.06
C LEU A 173 -22.60 18.26 -5.30
N GLN A 174 -23.36 18.12 -6.38
CA GLN A 174 -24.39 19.05 -6.83
C GLN A 174 -25.76 18.35 -6.77
N GLY A 175 -26.42 18.39 -5.61
CA GLY A 175 -27.71 17.75 -5.39
C GLY A 175 -27.64 16.23 -5.20
N GLU A 176 -28.80 15.66 -4.83
CA GLU A 176 -28.98 14.23 -4.55
C GLU A 176 -28.61 13.35 -5.75
N GLN A 177 -28.97 13.77 -6.97
CA GLN A 177 -28.66 13.00 -8.18
C GLN A 177 -27.15 12.75 -8.36
N SER A 178 -26.31 13.71 -7.95
CA SER A 178 -24.85 13.56 -8.01
C SER A 178 -24.31 12.58 -6.97
N VAL A 179 -24.98 12.47 -5.81
CA VAL A 179 -24.67 11.49 -4.77
C VAL A 179 -24.94 10.09 -5.29
N ASP A 180 -26.12 9.87 -5.88
CA ASP A 180 -26.52 8.56 -6.41
C ASP A 180 -25.62 8.12 -7.55
N GLN A 181 -25.24 9.03 -8.46
CA GLN A 181 -24.31 8.74 -9.54
C GLN A 181 -22.92 8.35 -9.01
N TYR A 182 -22.43 9.04 -7.98
CA TYR A 182 -21.16 8.72 -7.35
C TYR A 182 -21.20 7.40 -6.58
N ASP A 183 -22.27 7.15 -5.82
CA ASP A 183 -22.46 5.89 -5.10
C ASP A 183 -22.57 4.70 -6.06
N ALA A 184 -23.35 4.82 -7.12
CA ALA A 184 -23.44 3.82 -8.18
C ALA A 184 -22.09 3.59 -8.87
N TYR A 185 -21.30 4.65 -9.09
CA TYR A 185 -19.94 4.54 -9.62
C TYR A 185 -19.02 3.71 -8.72
N VAL A 186 -19.05 3.95 -7.40
CA VAL A 186 -18.27 3.14 -6.45
C VAL A 186 -18.82 1.71 -6.39
N GLY A 187 -20.14 1.55 -6.29
CA GLY A 187 -20.84 0.27 -6.17
C GLY A 187 -20.61 -0.68 -7.34
N ARG A 188 -20.43 -0.17 -8.57
CA ARG A 188 -20.05 -0.99 -9.74
C ARG A 188 -18.73 -1.75 -9.56
N ARG A 189 -17.82 -1.27 -8.70
CA ARG A 189 -16.53 -1.94 -8.43
C ARG A 189 -16.63 -3.04 -7.39
N ARG A 190 -17.77 -3.15 -6.70
CA ARG A 190 -17.99 -4.07 -5.57
C ARG A 190 -17.76 -5.53 -5.96
N GLY A 191 -18.40 -6.00 -7.01
CA GLY A 191 -18.36 -7.41 -7.41
C GLY A 191 -16.95 -7.91 -7.71
N TRP A 192 -16.23 -7.23 -8.61
CA TRP A 192 -14.87 -7.64 -8.96
C TRP A 192 -13.88 -7.44 -7.80
N THR A 193 -14.06 -6.40 -6.98
CA THR A 193 -13.18 -6.19 -5.81
C THR A 193 -13.32 -7.33 -4.81
N PHE A 194 -14.55 -7.76 -4.51
CA PHE A 194 -14.77 -8.90 -3.61
C PHE A 194 -14.16 -10.19 -4.15
N ALA A 195 -14.37 -10.48 -5.44
CA ALA A 195 -13.73 -11.64 -6.08
C ALA A 195 -12.20 -11.58 -5.95
N ALA A 196 -11.60 -10.42 -6.22
CA ALA A 196 -10.16 -10.24 -6.08
C ALA A 196 -9.67 -10.39 -4.63
N VAL A 197 -10.43 -9.91 -3.64
CA VAL A 197 -10.09 -10.08 -2.21
C VAL A 197 -10.11 -11.55 -1.80
N VAL A 198 -11.09 -12.33 -2.25
CA VAL A 198 -11.15 -13.78 -1.98
C VAL A 198 -9.93 -14.49 -2.59
N VAL A 199 -9.64 -14.23 -3.86
CA VAL A 199 -8.50 -14.84 -4.57
C VAL A 199 -7.18 -14.46 -3.90
N LEU A 200 -6.98 -13.19 -3.56
CA LEU A 200 -5.78 -12.73 -2.87
C LEU A 200 -5.68 -13.35 -1.48
N GLY A 201 -6.79 -13.55 -0.77
CA GLY A 201 -6.81 -14.15 0.57
C GLY A 201 -6.24 -15.56 0.64
N ILE A 202 -6.19 -16.29 -0.49
CA ILE A 202 -5.58 -17.64 -0.58
C ILE A 202 -4.06 -17.57 -0.34
N ILE A 203 -3.41 -16.48 -0.73
CA ILE A 203 -1.95 -16.33 -0.61
C ILE A 203 -1.62 -15.95 0.84
N PRO A 204 -0.93 -16.81 1.62
CA PRO A 204 -0.59 -16.49 3.00
C PRO A 204 0.25 -15.22 3.08
N ILE A 205 0.01 -14.40 4.12
CA ILE A 205 0.75 -13.17 4.47
C ILE A 205 0.63 -12.05 3.40
N LEU A 206 1.12 -12.27 2.18
CA LEU A 206 1.14 -11.29 1.09
C LEU A 206 -0.28 -11.00 0.56
N GLY A 207 -1.12 -12.02 0.47
CA GLY A 207 -2.49 -11.90 0.03
C GLY A 207 -3.33 -10.91 0.85
N PRO A 208 -3.43 -11.09 2.17
CA PRO A 208 -4.04 -10.12 3.09
C PRO A 208 -3.52 -8.68 2.97
N LEU A 209 -2.23 -8.48 2.70
CA LEU A 209 -1.65 -7.15 2.49
C LEU A 209 -2.17 -6.51 1.21
N LEU A 210 -2.11 -7.25 0.09
CA LEU A 210 -2.57 -6.80 -1.21
C LEU A 210 -4.09 -6.59 -1.24
N ALA A 211 -4.85 -7.53 -0.69
CA ALA A 211 -6.30 -7.45 -0.57
C ALA A 211 -6.72 -6.19 0.19
N SER A 212 -6.09 -5.93 1.35
CA SER A 212 -6.38 -4.72 2.12
C SER A 212 -6.08 -3.44 1.39
N SER A 213 -4.94 -3.37 0.71
CA SER A 213 -4.58 -2.21 -0.10
C SER A 213 -5.57 -1.98 -1.26
N LEU A 214 -5.96 -3.08 -1.92
CA LEU A 214 -6.88 -3.07 -3.04
C LEU A 214 -8.27 -2.57 -2.65
N TYR A 215 -8.95 -3.24 -1.70
CA TYR A 215 -10.33 -2.89 -1.37
C TYR A 215 -10.44 -1.52 -0.72
N LYS A 216 -9.43 -1.12 0.07
CA LYS A 216 -9.40 0.24 0.64
C LYS A 216 -9.39 1.26 -0.46
N ARG A 217 -8.57 1.05 -1.49
CA ARG A 217 -8.44 1.99 -2.58
C ARG A 217 -9.66 2.00 -3.51
N THR A 218 -10.27 0.86 -3.78
CA THR A 218 -11.37 0.76 -4.75
C THR A 218 -12.73 1.09 -4.16
N LEU A 219 -12.97 0.74 -2.89
CA LEU A 219 -14.28 0.82 -2.24
C LEU A 219 -14.34 1.81 -1.08
N ILE A 220 -13.29 1.97 -0.28
CA ILE A 220 -13.38 2.73 0.98
C ILE A 220 -12.89 4.16 0.85
N ASN A 221 -11.68 4.35 0.33
CA ASN A 221 -11.07 5.67 0.11
C ASN A 221 -12.00 6.64 -0.64
N PRO A 222 -12.75 6.22 -1.68
CA PRO A 222 -13.72 7.10 -2.32
C PRO A 222 -14.73 7.74 -1.36
N TYR A 223 -15.14 7.04 -0.30
CA TYR A 223 -16.05 7.57 0.74
C TYR A 223 -15.27 8.28 1.86
N SER A 224 -14.17 7.69 2.32
CA SER A 224 -13.43 8.20 3.49
C SER A 224 -12.74 9.54 3.25
N LEU A 225 -12.40 9.87 2.00
CA LEU A 225 -11.77 11.14 1.61
C LEU A 225 -12.56 12.40 2.03
N TYR A 226 -13.87 12.25 2.24
CA TYR A 226 -14.80 13.34 2.59
C TYR A 226 -15.30 13.27 4.03
N MET A 227 -14.68 12.42 4.85
CA MET A 227 -15.06 12.17 6.24
C MET A 227 -13.89 12.40 7.18
N THR A 228 -14.00 13.43 8.02
CA THR A 228 -13.11 13.66 9.16
C THR A 228 -13.44 12.79 10.38
N VAL A 229 -14.74 12.52 10.58
CA VAL A 229 -15.30 11.99 11.83
C VAL A 229 -14.76 10.60 12.21
N PHE A 230 -14.27 9.82 11.26
CA PHE A 230 -13.93 8.42 11.47
C PHE A 230 -12.45 8.16 11.74
N ARG A 231 -11.57 9.17 11.72
CA ARG A 231 -10.14 8.94 11.96
C ARG A 231 -9.81 8.63 13.43
N GLU A 232 -10.73 8.90 14.35
CA GLU A 232 -10.50 8.84 15.81
C GLU A 232 -11.47 7.91 16.56
N SER A 233 -12.37 7.21 15.86
CA SER A 233 -13.34 6.31 16.51
C SER A 233 -12.69 5.01 16.97
N PHE A 234 -13.03 4.55 18.19
CA PHE A 234 -12.60 3.26 18.74
C PHE A 234 -12.84 2.07 17.77
N LEU A 235 -13.93 2.12 17.02
CA LEU A 235 -14.25 1.12 16.00
C LEU A 235 -13.16 0.96 14.92
N MET A 236 -12.47 2.05 14.53
CA MET A 236 -11.36 1.96 13.57
C MET A 236 -10.11 1.35 14.17
N VAL A 237 -9.89 1.56 15.47
CA VAL A 237 -8.83 0.86 16.20
C VAL A 237 -9.12 -0.64 16.21
N VAL A 238 -10.37 -1.03 16.49
CA VAL A 238 -10.80 -2.44 16.42
C VAL A 238 -10.61 -3.01 15.01
N LEU A 239 -11.11 -2.36 13.97
CA LEU A 239 -10.94 -2.81 12.58
C LEU A 239 -9.47 -2.87 12.16
N PHE A 240 -8.66 -1.91 12.62
CA PHE A 240 -7.22 -1.90 12.42
C PHE A 240 -6.55 -3.12 13.08
N LEU A 241 -6.90 -3.41 14.34
CA LEU A 241 -6.39 -4.57 15.08
C LEU A 241 -6.84 -5.88 14.45
N CYS A 242 -8.13 -6.04 14.13
CA CYS A 242 -8.66 -7.22 13.43
C CYS A 242 -7.90 -7.48 12.13
N ARG A 243 -7.62 -6.42 11.35
CA ARG A 243 -6.84 -6.55 10.11
C ARG A 243 -5.40 -7.00 10.35
N HIS A 244 -4.76 -6.55 11.42
CA HIS A 244 -3.39 -6.99 11.75
C HIS A 244 -3.39 -8.42 12.27
N LEU A 245 -4.38 -8.77 13.12
CA LEU A 245 -4.57 -10.12 13.62
C LEU A 245 -4.82 -11.11 12.48
N PHE A 246 -5.69 -10.77 11.52
CA PHE A 246 -5.99 -11.64 10.37
C PHE A 246 -4.82 -11.79 9.39
N ARG A 247 -3.80 -10.94 9.47
CA ARG A 247 -2.55 -11.12 8.71
C ARG A 247 -1.61 -12.15 9.34
N LEU A 248 -1.65 -12.28 10.67
CA LEU A 248 -0.77 -13.17 11.43
C LEU A 248 -1.25 -14.63 11.39
N LEU A 249 -2.55 -14.84 11.18
CA LEU A 249 -3.15 -16.16 11.19
C LEU A 249 -3.34 -16.68 9.75
N PRO A 250 -2.56 -17.69 9.32
CA PRO A 250 -2.78 -18.33 8.02
C PRO A 250 -4.20 -18.91 7.95
N PHE A 251 -4.80 -18.92 6.75
CA PHE A 251 -6.19 -19.36 6.47
C PHE A 251 -7.32 -18.47 7.02
N ILE A 252 -7.16 -17.81 8.18
CA ILE A 252 -8.13 -16.83 8.67
C ILE A 252 -8.26 -15.65 7.70
N GLY A 253 -7.17 -15.30 7.00
CA GLY A 253 -7.21 -14.30 5.93
C GLY A 253 -8.19 -14.60 4.79
N ILE A 254 -8.49 -15.87 4.48
CA ILE A 254 -9.36 -16.27 3.37
C ILE A 254 -10.82 -15.86 3.64
N ILE A 255 -11.28 -16.04 4.87
CA ILE A 255 -12.67 -15.72 5.28
C ILE A 255 -12.72 -14.31 5.90
N GLY A 256 -11.74 -13.97 6.74
CA GLY A 256 -11.68 -12.72 7.47
C GLY A 256 -11.53 -11.50 6.56
N MET A 257 -10.76 -11.58 5.46
CA MET A 257 -10.60 -10.42 4.55
C MET A 257 -11.86 -10.09 3.76
N PRO A 258 -12.58 -11.05 3.16
CA PRO A 258 -13.90 -10.79 2.57
C PRO A 258 -14.89 -10.20 3.58
N VAL A 259 -14.97 -10.75 4.80
CA VAL A 259 -15.86 -10.23 5.85
C VAL A 259 -15.50 -8.79 6.19
N LEU A 260 -14.22 -8.48 6.46
CA LEU A 260 -13.77 -7.11 6.71
C LEU A 260 -14.08 -6.17 5.54
N CYS A 261 -13.85 -6.63 4.31
CA CYS A 261 -14.11 -5.85 3.11
C CYS A 261 -15.59 -5.47 2.99
N VAL A 262 -16.50 -6.42 3.24
CA VAL A 262 -17.95 -6.20 3.21
C VAL A 262 -18.36 -5.25 4.33
N THR A 263 -17.93 -5.52 5.57
CA THR A 263 -18.28 -4.73 6.74
C THR A 263 -17.78 -3.28 6.61
N GLU A 264 -16.51 -3.07 6.27
CA GLU A 264 -15.96 -1.72 6.07
C GLU A 264 -16.68 -1.00 4.92
N TYR A 265 -16.92 -1.66 3.78
CA TYR A 265 -17.63 -1.05 2.66
C TYR A 265 -19.02 -0.55 3.06
N HIS A 266 -19.83 -1.40 3.69
CA HIS A 266 -21.19 -1.03 4.09
C HIS A 266 -21.19 0.07 5.14
N LEU A 267 -20.24 0.05 6.07
CA LEU A 267 -20.12 1.07 7.10
C LEU A 267 -19.77 2.43 6.49
N TYR A 268 -18.71 2.50 5.68
CA TYR A 268 -18.29 3.74 5.03
C TYR A 268 -19.34 4.28 4.06
N ARG A 269 -20.00 3.40 3.29
CA ARG A 269 -21.09 3.80 2.41
C ARG A 269 -22.28 4.37 3.18
N ARG A 270 -22.75 3.68 4.23
CA ARG A 270 -23.91 4.14 5.01
C ARG A 270 -23.64 5.47 5.70
N MET A 271 -22.44 5.64 6.25
CA MET A 271 -22.01 6.91 6.83
C MET A 271 -21.96 8.02 5.79
N PHE A 272 -21.59 7.71 4.55
CA PHE A 272 -21.47 8.70 3.48
C PHE A 272 -22.83 9.21 3.09
N LEU A 273 -23.77 8.28 2.88
CA LEU A 273 -25.16 8.59 2.58
C LEU A 273 -25.82 9.37 3.73
N TRP A 274 -25.61 8.96 4.97
CA TRP A 274 -26.12 9.69 6.14
C TRP A 274 -25.56 11.12 6.24
N LYS A 275 -24.28 11.31 5.90
CA LYS A 275 -23.67 12.65 5.87
C LYS A 275 -24.22 13.50 4.74
N THR A 276 -24.52 12.91 3.59
CA THR A 276 -25.15 13.62 2.46
C THR A 276 -26.61 13.95 2.71
N GLU A 277 -27.38 13.12 3.43
CA GLU A 277 -28.76 13.42 3.83
C GLU A 277 -28.84 14.65 4.74
N LYS A 278 -27.85 14.82 5.62
CA LYS A 278 -27.74 16.00 6.49
C LYS A 278 -27.16 17.23 5.80
N TYR A 279 -26.77 17.10 4.53
CA TYR A 279 -26.18 18.19 3.76
C TYR A 279 -27.27 18.92 3.00
N ASP A 280 -27.43 20.20 3.28
CA ASP A 280 -28.18 21.08 2.41
C ASP A 280 -27.36 21.30 1.14
N PHE A 281 -27.84 20.79 0.00
CA PHE A 281 -27.16 20.94 -1.29
C PHE A 281 -27.10 22.39 -1.76
N GLY A 282 -27.71 23.33 -1.02
CA GLY A 282 -27.66 24.74 -1.32
C GLY A 282 -28.25 25.00 -2.70
N GLU A 283 -29.48 24.53 -2.93
CA GLU A 283 -30.29 24.95 -4.06
C GLU A 283 -30.62 26.44 -3.88
N LYS A 284 -29.72 27.30 -4.37
CA LYS A 284 -30.00 28.67 -4.78
C LYS A 284 -29.30 28.96 -6.09
#